data_AF-A0A8H6K791-F1
#
_entry.id   AF-A0A8H6K791-F1
#
_cell.length_a   1.000
_cell.length_b   1.000
_cell.length_c   1.000
_cell.angle_alpha   90.00
_cell.angle_beta   90.00
_cell.angle_gamma   90.00
#
_symmetry.space_group_name_H-M   'P 1'
#
loop_
_entity.id
_entity.type
_entity.pdbx_description
1 polymer ?
#
loop_
_entity_poly.entity_id
_entity_poly.type
_entity_poly.pdbx_seq_one_letter_code
_entity_poly.pdbx_strand_id
1 'polypeptide(L)'
;MPYDIQTYLLDRANIHDTITKLCHAYDTRSPDLLTSEVYTSEIELDYRAFFGASSPDRARAAEWSRSAIAALDGMSGAQHVLAGIITRLPQPSKGIERPERCAAVANVFASLVREGARGGALMQNGGHYEFELIRLNELEEKGENPWRIRYHKAVPTWENGNWAVFSPPDLPPIYPKAEKTA
;
A
#
# COMPACT_ATOMS: atom_id res chain seq x y z
N MET A 1 -15.99 -6.81 -23.71
CA MET A 1 -17.16 -5.92 -23.67
C MET A 1 -16.69 -4.48 -23.88
N PRO A 2 -17.44 -3.63 -24.61
CA PRO A 2 -17.10 -2.22 -24.75
C PRO A 2 -17.01 -1.56 -23.36
N TYR A 3 -16.04 -0.67 -23.16
CA TYR A 3 -15.84 -0.01 -21.87
C TYR A 3 -16.82 1.16 -21.72
N ASP A 4 -18.03 0.85 -21.27
CA ASP A 4 -19.08 1.84 -21.06
C ASP A 4 -18.92 2.61 -19.74
N ILE A 5 -19.81 3.58 -19.53
CA ILE A 5 -19.79 4.45 -18.35
C ILE A 5 -19.99 3.66 -17.05
N GLN A 6 -20.91 2.70 -17.04
CA GLN A 6 -21.20 1.92 -15.83
C GLN A 6 -20.01 1.06 -15.42
N THR A 7 -19.40 0.39 -16.39
CA THR A 7 -18.20 -0.43 -16.21
C THR A 7 -17.02 0.42 -15.73
N TYR A 8 -16.85 1.61 -16.31
CA TYR A 8 -15.83 2.56 -15.87
C TYR A 8 -16.02 3.03 -14.44
N LEU A 9 -17.24 3.41 -14.07
CA LEU A 9 -17.54 3.86 -12.71
C LEU A 9 -17.34 2.73 -11.69
N LEU A 10 -17.73 1.50 -12.04
CA LEU A 10 -17.50 0.32 -11.20
C LEU A 10 -16.01 0.02 -11.04
N ASP A 11 -15.23 0.01 -12.12
CA ASP A 11 -13.78 -0.20 -12.06
C ASP A 11 -13.09 0.87 -11.24
N ARG A 12 -13.47 2.14 -11.42
CA ARG A 12 -12.94 3.24 -10.63
C ARG A 12 -13.28 3.07 -9.15
N ALA A 13 -14.52 2.72 -8.80
CA ALA A 13 -14.92 2.48 -7.42
C ALA A 13 -14.16 1.30 -6.80
N ASN A 14 -14.03 0.20 -7.52
CA ASN A 14 -13.31 -0.99 -7.11
C ASN A 14 -11.81 -0.72 -6.87
N ILE A 15 -11.14 0.04 -7.74
CA ILE A 15 -9.74 0.43 -7.54
C ILE A 15 -9.58 1.33 -6.32
N HIS A 16 -10.48 2.31 -6.14
CA HIS A 16 -10.47 3.15 -4.94
C HIS A 16 -10.65 2.31 -3.68
N ASP A 17 -11.59 1.38 -3.67
CA ASP A 17 -11.84 0.46 -2.56
C ASP A 17 -10.61 -0.41 -2.24
N THR A 18 -9.99 -1.04 -3.25
CA THR A 18 -8.75 -1.81 -3.10
C THR A 18 -7.63 -0.98 -2.48
N ILE A 19 -7.41 0.25 -2.95
CA ILE A 19 -6.36 1.15 -2.43
C ILE A 19 -6.70 1.61 -1.01
N THR A 20 -7.97 1.92 -0.71
CA THR A 20 -8.38 2.29 0.65
C THR A 20 -8.21 1.12 1.64
N LYS A 21 -8.54 -0.10 1.21
CA LYS A 21 -8.37 -1.32 2.02
C LYS A 21 -6.92 -1.59 2.41
N LEU A 22 -5.94 -1.19 1.58
CA LEU A 22 -4.51 -1.28 1.93
C LEU A 22 -4.21 -0.63 3.29
N CYS A 23 -4.53 0.66 3.44
CA CYS A 23 -4.28 1.39 4.67
C CYS A 23 -5.15 0.90 5.82
N HIS A 24 -6.42 0.60 5.54
CA HIS A 24 -7.31 0.02 6.55
C HIS A 24 -6.77 -1.30 7.11
N ALA A 25 -6.22 -2.17 6.27
CA ALA A 25 -5.68 -3.45 6.69
C ALA A 25 -4.43 -3.29 7.57
N TYR A 26 -3.55 -2.33 7.27
CA TYR A 26 -2.44 -1.98 8.16
C TYR A 26 -2.93 -1.49 9.52
N ASP A 27 -3.86 -0.54 9.52
CA ASP A 27 -4.35 0.11 10.74
C ASP A 27 -5.15 -0.85 11.63
N THR A 28 -5.86 -1.81 11.03
CA THR A 28 -6.61 -2.86 11.74
C THR A 28 -5.83 -4.15 11.95
N ARG A 29 -4.56 -4.20 11.52
CA ARG A 29 -3.67 -5.37 11.65
C ARG A 29 -4.25 -6.64 11.01
N SER A 30 -4.82 -6.51 9.81
CA SER A 30 -5.46 -7.61 9.09
C SER A 30 -4.60 -8.11 7.93
N PRO A 31 -3.73 -9.12 8.14
CA PRO A 31 -2.96 -9.71 7.04
C PRO A 31 -3.87 -10.45 6.04
N ASP A 32 -5.02 -10.95 6.50
CA ASP A 32 -6.00 -11.63 5.66
C ASP A 32 -6.64 -10.67 4.67
N LEU A 33 -6.98 -9.44 5.09
CA LEU A 33 -7.53 -8.42 4.20
C LEU A 33 -6.51 -8.02 3.13
N LEU A 34 -5.23 -7.83 3.52
CA LEU A 34 -4.15 -7.56 2.56
C LEU A 34 -4.03 -8.68 1.51
N THR A 35 -4.09 -9.94 1.96
CA THR A 35 -3.87 -11.11 1.10
C THR A 35 -5.06 -11.39 0.18
N SER A 36 -6.29 -11.25 0.67
CA SER A 36 -7.50 -11.64 -0.07
C SER A 36 -8.08 -10.52 -0.92
N GLU A 37 -7.99 -9.26 -0.48
CA GLU A 37 -8.71 -8.14 -1.09
C GLU A 37 -7.82 -7.03 -1.66
N VAL A 38 -6.54 -6.98 -1.29
CA VAL A 38 -5.66 -5.87 -1.68
C VAL A 38 -4.62 -6.31 -2.71
N TYR A 39 -3.84 -7.34 -2.42
CA TYR A 39 -2.71 -7.76 -3.25
C TYR A 39 -3.05 -8.89 -4.21
N THR A 40 -2.29 -8.96 -5.31
CA THR A 40 -2.17 -10.19 -6.11
C THR A 40 -1.43 -11.26 -5.32
N SER A 41 -1.45 -12.52 -5.78
CA SER A 41 -0.75 -13.62 -5.08
C SER A 41 0.75 -13.36 -4.88
N GLU A 42 1.37 -12.67 -5.84
CA GLU A 42 2.72 -12.13 -5.76
C GLU A 42 2.67 -10.61 -5.93
N ILE A 43 3.47 -9.88 -5.16
CA ILE A 43 3.57 -8.42 -5.22
C ILE A 43 5.03 -8.01 -5.38
N GLU A 44 5.25 -6.92 -6.12
CA GLU A 44 6.51 -6.18 -6.14
C GLU A 44 6.38 -4.88 -5.31
N LEU A 45 7.29 -4.70 -4.36
CA LEU A 45 7.29 -3.59 -3.40
C LEU A 45 8.53 -2.74 -3.62
N ASP A 46 8.34 -1.45 -3.88
CA ASP A 46 9.43 -0.50 -4.05
C ASP A 46 9.47 0.49 -2.88
N TYR A 47 10.21 0.10 -1.86
CA TYR A 47 10.50 0.96 -0.72
C TYR A 47 11.94 1.47 -0.71
N ARG A 48 12.61 1.50 -1.87
CA ARG A 48 14.01 1.98 -1.98
C ARG A 48 14.17 3.40 -1.45
N ALA A 49 13.24 4.29 -1.80
CA ALA A 49 13.27 5.68 -1.35
C ALA A 49 13.01 5.82 0.16
N PHE A 50 12.36 4.85 0.79
CA PHE A 50 11.96 4.89 2.19
C PHE A 50 12.96 4.18 3.12
N PHE A 51 13.47 3.02 2.71
CA PHE A 51 14.38 2.18 3.50
C PHE A 51 15.79 2.07 2.94
N GLY A 52 16.09 2.66 1.78
CA GLY A 52 17.43 2.60 1.17
C GLY A 52 17.79 1.25 0.54
N ALA A 53 16.78 0.42 0.21
CA ALA A 53 16.99 -0.82 -0.53
C ALA A 53 17.60 -0.56 -1.92
N SER A 54 18.35 -1.53 -2.47
CA SER A 54 19.00 -1.43 -3.78
C SER A 54 18.06 -1.70 -4.95
N SER A 55 17.06 -2.56 -4.77
CA SER A 55 16.04 -2.92 -5.76
C SER A 55 14.65 -3.01 -5.13
N PRO A 56 13.56 -2.93 -5.92
CA PRO A 56 12.27 -3.43 -5.48
C PRO A 56 12.39 -4.89 -5.04
N ASP A 57 11.58 -5.28 -4.07
CA ASP A 57 11.50 -6.65 -3.56
C ASP A 57 10.26 -7.35 -4.13
N ARG A 58 10.37 -8.66 -4.36
CA ARG A 58 9.23 -9.49 -4.79
C ARG A 58 8.91 -10.50 -3.71
N ALA A 59 7.64 -10.54 -3.32
CA ALA A 59 7.19 -11.41 -2.25
C ALA A 59 5.86 -12.06 -2.61
N ARG A 60 5.60 -13.22 -2.01
CA ARG A 60 4.24 -13.76 -1.95
C ARG A 60 3.42 -12.87 -1.04
N ALA A 61 2.22 -12.47 -1.46
CA ALA A 61 1.40 -11.55 -0.69
C ALA A 61 1.06 -12.08 0.71
N ALA A 62 0.84 -13.38 0.86
CA ALA A 62 0.57 -13.98 2.17
C ALA A 62 1.76 -13.85 3.14
N GLU A 63 2.99 -14.01 2.65
CA GLU A 63 4.22 -13.90 3.45
C GLU A 63 4.51 -12.44 3.79
N TRP A 64 4.42 -11.57 2.78
CA TRP A 64 4.57 -10.13 2.95
C TRP A 64 3.56 -9.58 3.95
N SER A 65 2.26 -9.89 3.79
CA SER A 65 1.20 -9.35 4.63
C SER A 65 1.40 -9.71 6.10
N ARG A 66 1.79 -10.95 6.40
CA ARG A 66 2.14 -11.35 7.78
C ARG A 66 3.32 -10.57 8.32
N SER A 67 4.40 -10.45 7.54
CA SER A 67 5.61 -9.71 7.94
C SER A 67 5.31 -8.23 8.19
N ALA A 68 4.57 -7.60 7.28
CA ALA A 68 4.27 -6.17 7.33
C ALA A 68 3.30 -5.82 8.47
N ILE A 69 2.35 -6.70 8.81
CA ILE A 69 1.52 -6.53 10.01
C ILE A 69 2.33 -6.77 11.28
N ALA A 70 3.17 -7.81 11.34
CA ALA A 70 4.04 -8.08 12.48
C ALA A 70 5.02 -6.93 12.75
N ALA A 71 5.42 -6.17 11.72
CA ALA A 71 6.23 -4.97 11.89
C ALA A 71 5.53 -3.86 12.72
N LEU A 72 4.20 -3.91 12.86
CA LEU A 72 3.42 -3.00 13.69
C LEU A 72 3.27 -3.52 15.14
N ASP A 73 3.85 -4.67 15.48
CA ASP A 73 3.76 -5.25 16.81
C ASP A 73 4.44 -4.36 17.85
N GLY A 74 3.77 -4.24 19.00
CA GLY A 74 4.17 -3.35 20.10
C GLY A 74 3.95 -1.86 19.83
N MET A 75 3.45 -1.45 18.65
CA MET A 75 2.88 -0.11 18.49
C MET A 75 1.54 -0.04 19.24
N SER A 76 1.28 1.08 19.92
CA SER A 76 -0.03 1.34 20.53
C SER A 76 -1.06 1.84 19.51
N GLY A 77 -0.61 2.41 18.40
CA GLY A 77 -1.47 2.84 17.30
C GLY A 77 -0.73 3.00 15.99
N ALA A 78 -1.45 2.77 14.90
CA ALA A 78 -1.05 3.11 13.54
C ALA A 78 -2.26 3.72 12.83
N GLN A 79 -2.03 4.79 12.07
CA GLN A 79 -3.05 5.39 11.24
C GLN A 79 -2.44 5.85 9.92
N HIS A 80 -2.99 5.36 8.82
CA HIS A 80 -2.64 5.74 7.46
C HIS A 80 -3.84 6.44 6.81
N VAL A 81 -3.65 7.70 6.42
CA VAL A 81 -4.67 8.51 5.74
C VAL A 81 -4.27 8.67 4.29
N LEU A 82 -5.09 8.13 3.39
CA LEU A 82 -4.98 8.34 1.95
C LEU A 82 -5.79 9.54 1.52
N ALA A 83 -5.23 10.33 0.61
CA ALA A 83 -5.91 11.45 -0.02
C ALA A 83 -5.60 11.53 -1.51
N GLY A 84 -6.54 12.04 -2.29
CA GLY A 84 -6.32 12.29 -3.72
C GLY A 84 -5.96 11.04 -4.51
N ILE A 85 -6.72 9.94 -4.35
CA ILE A 85 -6.57 8.75 -5.18
C ILE A 85 -6.92 9.13 -6.63
N ILE A 86 -5.95 9.01 -7.53
CA ILE A 86 -6.07 9.30 -8.96
C ILE A 86 -5.81 8.01 -9.73
N THR A 87 -6.87 7.44 -10.32
CA THR A 87 -6.82 6.25 -11.16
C THR A 87 -6.66 6.63 -12.63
N ARG A 88 -5.68 6.05 -13.33
CA ARG A 88 -5.43 6.27 -14.76
C ARG A 88 -6.19 5.24 -15.60
N LEU A 89 -7.52 5.32 -15.58
CA LEU A 89 -8.40 4.54 -16.46
C LEU A 89 -8.71 5.35 -17.73
N PRO A 90 -8.80 4.72 -18.92
CA PRO A 90 -9.25 5.40 -20.13
C PRO A 90 -10.70 5.86 -19.97
N GLN A 91 -11.06 6.99 -20.59
CA GLN A 91 -12.45 7.46 -20.58
C GLN A 91 -13.33 6.59 -21.48
N PRO A 92 -14.57 6.27 -21.07
CA PRO A 92 -15.54 5.55 -21.91
C PRO A 92 -15.73 6.25 -23.25
N SER A 93 -15.44 5.56 -24.34
CA SER A 93 -15.71 6.04 -25.70
C SER A 93 -15.73 4.89 -26.70
N LYS A 94 -16.23 5.16 -27.92
CA LYS A 94 -16.38 4.14 -28.96
C LYS A 94 -15.01 3.54 -29.32
N GLY A 95 -14.90 2.22 -29.24
CA GLY A 95 -13.69 1.48 -29.58
C GLY A 95 -12.66 1.36 -28.46
N ILE A 96 -12.96 1.89 -27.26
CA ILE A 96 -12.12 1.66 -26.08
C ILE A 96 -12.46 0.31 -25.46
N GLU A 97 -11.44 -0.52 -25.35
CA GLU A 97 -11.51 -1.78 -24.63
C GLU A 97 -11.38 -1.56 -23.13
N ARG A 98 -12.02 -2.44 -22.36
CA ARG A 98 -11.93 -2.41 -20.91
C ARG A 98 -10.51 -2.79 -20.49
N PRO A 99 -9.85 -2.01 -19.61
CA PRO A 99 -8.48 -2.29 -19.23
C PRO A 99 -8.38 -3.50 -18.29
N GLU A 100 -7.30 -4.27 -18.48
CA GLU A 100 -6.87 -5.34 -17.55
C GLU A 100 -5.86 -4.85 -16.52
N ARG A 101 -5.28 -3.66 -16.74
CA ARG A 101 -4.28 -3.04 -15.86
C ARG A 101 -4.52 -1.55 -15.73
N CYS A 102 -4.19 -0.99 -14.58
CA CYS A 102 -4.31 0.43 -14.33
C CYS A 102 -3.17 0.91 -13.42
N ALA A 103 -2.66 2.11 -13.70
CA ALA A 103 -1.80 2.81 -12.75
C ALA A 103 -2.64 3.75 -11.87
N ALA A 104 -2.29 3.85 -10.59
CA ALA A 104 -2.92 4.80 -9.68
C ALA A 104 -1.87 5.47 -8.80
N VAL A 105 -2.19 6.67 -8.32
CA VAL A 105 -1.39 7.37 -7.30
C VAL A 105 -2.28 7.86 -6.18
N ALA A 106 -1.75 7.97 -4.97
CA ALA A 106 -2.44 8.55 -3.84
C ALA A 106 -1.45 9.24 -2.91
N ASN A 107 -1.80 10.39 -2.36
CA ASN A 107 -1.06 10.96 -1.23
C ASN A 107 -1.33 10.12 0.01
N VAL A 108 -0.32 9.98 0.87
CA VAL A 108 -0.41 9.25 2.13
C VAL A 108 0.22 10.04 3.26
N PHE A 109 -0.44 9.98 4.41
CA PHE A 109 0.10 10.42 5.69
C PHE A 109 0.03 9.25 6.66
N ALA A 110 1.12 8.95 7.35
CA ALA A 110 1.16 7.93 8.37
C ALA A 110 1.51 8.54 9.72
N SER A 111 0.79 8.13 10.76
CA SER A 111 1.12 8.40 12.17
C SER A 111 1.22 7.07 12.90
N LEU A 112 2.36 6.82 13.53
CA LEU A 112 2.63 5.60 14.29
C LEU A 112 2.97 5.99 15.73
N VAL A 113 2.42 5.24 16.68
CA VAL A 113 2.60 5.47 18.11
C VAL A 113 3.14 4.21 18.76
N ARG A 114 4.21 4.34 19.53
CA ARG A 114 4.75 3.30 20.42
C ARG A 114 5.02 3.93 21.77
N GLU A 115 4.14 3.65 22.73
CA GLU A 115 4.34 4.11 24.11
C GLU A 115 5.66 3.57 24.69
N GLY A 116 6.36 4.42 25.44
CA GLY A 116 7.65 4.07 26.05
C GLY A 116 8.83 4.02 25.08
N ALA A 117 8.66 4.34 23.79
CA ALA A 117 9.79 4.45 22.87
C ALA A 117 10.77 5.56 23.33
N ARG A 118 12.06 5.21 23.39
CA ARG A 118 13.12 6.16 23.75
C ARG A 118 13.13 7.32 22.75
N GLY A 119 12.98 8.55 23.22
CA GLY A 119 12.98 9.75 22.36
C GLY A 119 11.58 10.24 21.96
N GLY A 120 10.52 9.65 22.53
CA GLY A 120 9.13 10.08 22.33
C GLY A 120 8.30 9.01 21.60
N ALA A 121 6.99 9.03 21.81
CA ALA A 121 6.12 7.94 21.35
C ALA A 121 5.69 8.02 19.87
N LEU A 122 5.92 9.15 19.19
CA LEU A 122 5.31 9.46 17.90
C LEU A 122 6.34 9.47 16.75
N MET A 123 5.97 8.82 15.65
CA MET A 123 6.60 8.97 14.34
C MET A 123 5.54 9.30 13.30
N GLN A 124 5.84 10.28 12.44
CA GLN A 124 4.98 10.69 11.34
C GLN A 124 5.77 10.80 10.05
N ASN A 125 5.12 10.47 8.95
CA ASN A 125 5.66 10.73 7.62
C ASN A 125 4.53 11.08 6.66
N GLY A 126 4.90 11.78 5.60
CA GLY A 126 4.01 12.11 4.51
C GLY A 126 4.70 11.91 3.17
N GLY A 127 3.92 11.52 2.17
CA GLY A 127 4.42 11.26 0.84
C GLY A 127 3.29 10.86 -0.09
N HIS A 128 3.63 10.02 -1.07
CA HIS A 128 2.64 9.42 -1.96
C HIS A 128 3.01 7.98 -2.29
N TYR A 129 2.00 7.22 -2.67
CA TYR A 129 2.13 5.90 -3.24
C TYR A 129 1.92 5.93 -4.75
N GLU A 130 2.67 5.09 -5.44
CA GLU A 130 2.44 4.74 -6.84
C GLU A 130 2.07 3.25 -6.91
N PHE A 131 1.02 2.95 -7.67
CA PHE A 131 0.46 1.60 -7.79
C PHE A 131 0.38 1.17 -9.25
N GLU A 132 0.66 -0.11 -9.50
CA GLU A 132 0.11 -0.85 -10.64
C GLU A 132 -0.90 -1.86 -10.11
N LEU A 133 -2.13 -1.80 -10.63
CA LEU A 133 -3.18 -2.75 -10.35
C LEU A 133 -3.48 -3.58 -11.58
N ILE A 134 -3.81 -4.85 -11.35
CA ILE A 134 -4.29 -5.76 -12.38
C ILE A 134 -5.68 -6.28 -12.03
N ARG A 135 -6.44 -6.62 -13.06
CA ARG A 135 -7.72 -7.31 -12.96
C ARG A 135 -7.48 -8.81 -12.87
N LEU A 136 -8.16 -9.46 -11.93
CA LEU A 136 -8.23 -10.91 -11.79
C LEU A 136 -9.62 -11.38 -12.24
N ASN A 137 -9.70 -11.98 -13.43
CA ASN A 137 -10.98 -12.35 -14.06
C ASN A 137 -11.74 -13.39 -13.22
N GLU A 138 -11.02 -14.28 -12.53
CA GLU A 138 -11.60 -15.30 -11.66
C GLU A 138 -12.40 -14.72 -10.47
N LEU A 139 -12.12 -13.48 -10.07
CA LEU A 139 -12.88 -12.77 -9.04
C LEU A 139 -14.12 -12.09 -9.63
N GLU A 140 -13.98 -11.52 -10.82
CA GLU A 140 -15.08 -10.89 -11.54
C GLU A 140 -16.18 -11.91 -11.89
N GLU A 141 -15.81 -13.12 -12.28
CA GLU A 141 -16.73 -14.23 -12.55
C GLU A 141 -17.55 -14.63 -11.31
N LYS A 142 -17.03 -14.37 -10.10
CA LYS A 142 -17.72 -14.59 -8.82
C LYS A 142 -18.56 -13.39 -8.37
N GLY A 143 -18.54 -12.29 -9.13
CA GLY A 143 -19.18 -11.03 -8.75
C GLY A 143 -18.43 -10.25 -7.67
N GLU A 144 -17.14 -10.54 -7.46
CA GLU A 144 -16.29 -9.87 -6.49
C GLU A 144 -15.53 -8.69 -7.12
N ASN A 145 -14.95 -7.81 -6.30
CA ASN A 145 -14.03 -6.78 -6.78
C ASN A 145 -12.78 -7.46 -7.39
N PRO A 146 -12.49 -7.28 -8.70
CA PRO A 146 -11.41 -8.00 -9.35
C PRO A 146 -10.06 -7.29 -9.34
N TRP A 147 -9.98 -6.04 -8.86
CA TRP A 147 -8.75 -5.26 -8.91
C TRP A 147 -7.85 -5.57 -7.71
N ARG A 148 -6.59 -5.90 -8.00
CA ARG A 148 -5.56 -6.16 -6.99
C ARG A 148 -4.27 -5.42 -7.33
N ILE A 149 -3.57 -4.96 -6.31
CA ILE A 149 -2.28 -4.28 -6.41
C ILE A 149 -1.20 -5.34 -6.69
N ARG A 150 -0.49 -5.17 -7.81
CA ARG A 150 0.67 -5.99 -8.20
C ARG A 150 1.99 -5.29 -7.90
N TYR A 151 2.00 -3.96 -7.98
CA TYR A 151 3.16 -3.14 -7.66
C TYR A 151 2.76 -2.01 -6.74
N HIS A 152 3.56 -1.78 -5.70
CA HIS A 152 3.36 -0.73 -4.72
C HIS A 152 4.69 -0.06 -4.38
N LYS A 153 4.78 1.25 -4.62
CA LYS A 153 5.94 2.06 -4.30
C LYS A 153 5.59 3.15 -3.30
N ALA A 154 6.43 3.35 -2.28
CA ALA A 154 6.35 4.52 -1.42
C ALA A 154 7.42 5.56 -1.75
N VAL A 155 6.97 6.80 -1.87
CA VAL A 155 7.82 7.96 -2.09
C VAL A 155 7.64 8.92 -0.91
N PRO A 156 8.51 8.85 0.11
CA PRO A 156 8.46 9.80 1.22
C PRO A 156 8.78 11.21 0.71
N THR A 157 8.06 12.20 1.24
CA THR A 157 8.32 13.63 0.99
C THR A 157 8.88 14.29 2.23
N TRP A 158 8.38 13.92 3.41
CA TRP A 158 8.89 14.40 4.68
C TRP A 158 8.69 13.35 5.78
N GLU A 159 9.48 13.48 6.83
CA GLU A 159 9.42 12.68 8.05
C GLU A 159 9.56 13.59 9.26
N ASN A 160 8.86 13.27 10.34
CA ASN A 160 8.97 13.97 11.61
C ASN A 160 8.77 12.99 12.78
N GLY A 161 9.56 13.15 13.85
CA GLY A 161 9.42 12.36 15.06
C GLY A 161 10.46 11.24 15.20
N ASN A 162 10.10 10.23 15.99
CA ASN A 162 11.04 9.29 16.56
C ASN A 162 11.11 7.95 15.79
N TRP A 163 12.19 7.75 15.03
CA TRP A 163 12.45 6.50 14.33
C TRP A 163 12.55 5.25 15.23
N ALA A 164 12.78 5.39 16.54
CA ALA A 164 12.73 4.27 17.47
C ALA A 164 11.32 3.66 17.62
N VAL A 165 10.28 4.34 17.11
CA VAL A 165 8.93 3.78 16.97
C VAL A 165 8.92 2.64 15.93
N PHE A 166 9.58 2.82 14.79
CA PHE A 166 9.70 1.81 13.72
C PHE A 166 10.69 0.70 14.06
N SER A 167 11.87 1.08 14.58
CA SER A 167 12.96 0.14 14.85
C SER A 167 13.41 0.31 16.30
N PRO A 168 12.65 -0.22 17.27
CA PRO A 168 13.04 -0.13 18.67
C PRO A 168 14.38 -0.87 18.87
N PRO A 169 15.29 -0.33 19.70
CA PRO A 169 16.66 -0.85 19.86
C PRO A 169 16.73 -2.27 20.43
N ASP A 170 15.64 -2.73 21.06
CA ASP A 170 15.55 -4.03 21.72
C ASP A 170 15.01 -5.13 20.79
N LEU A 171 14.62 -4.78 19.55
CA LEU A 171 14.19 -5.71 18.52
C LEU A 171 15.15 -5.64 17.32
N PRO A 172 15.29 -6.74 16.53
CA PRO A 172 16.02 -6.69 15.28
C PRO A 172 15.49 -5.54 14.41
N PRO A 173 16.35 -4.75 13.76
CA PRO A 173 15.89 -3.69 12.89
C PRO A 173 15.02 -4.29 11.79
N ILE A 174 13.76 -3.83 11.71
CA ILE A 174 12.80 -4.29 10.70
C ILE A 174 13.35 -4.01 9.29
N TYR A 175 14.13 -2.93 9.16
CA TYR A 175 14.89 -2.57 7.96
C TYR A 175 16.24 -1.97 8.36
N PRO A 176 17.36 -2.33 7.70
CA PRO A 176 18.63 -1.65 7.92
C PRO A 176 18.52 -0.21 7.40
N LYS A 177 18.83 0.79 8.23
CA LYS A 177 18.94 2.17 7.76
C LYS A 177 20.09 2.26 6.75
N ALA A 178 19.82 2.83 5.58
CA ALA A 178 20.90 3.46 4.83
C ALA A 178 21.44 4.63 5.67
N GLU A 179 22.74 4.60 5.98
CA GLU A 179 23.43 5.74 6.55
C GLU A 179 23.27 6.91 5.57
N LYS A 180 22.61 8.00 6.01
CA LYS A 180 22.64 9.25 5.26
C LYS A 180 24.07 9.75 5.34
N THR A 181 24.84 9.60 4.25
CA THR A 181 26.09 10.34 4.07
C THR A 181 25.76 11.82 4.13
N ALA A 182 26.33 12.49 5.15
CA ALA A 182 26.25 13.93 5.34
C ALA A 182 26.97 14.69 4.21
#